data_AF-A0A521ZBP7-F1
#
_entry.id   AF-A0A521ZBP7-F1
#
_cell.length_a   1.000
_cell.length_b   1.000
_cell.length_c   1.000
_cell.angle_alpha   90.00
_cell.angle_beta   90.00
_cell.angle_gamma   90.00
#
_symmetry.space_group_name_H-M   'P 1'
#
loop_
_entity.id
_entity.type
_entity.pdbx_description
1 polymer ?
#
loop_
_entity_poly.entity_id
_entity_poly.type
_entity_poly.pdbx_seq_one_letter_code
_entity_poly.pdbx_strand_id
1 'polypeptide(L)'
;MNADPTTGNFTLDGGETLGSHVTRSDFLSTPIGVMSKVLVKNEPWCSFSIPISDKSISLSVFFNGETLDAIHITVLGTAFGTSWNDWSEEKERARKIANDQWLISKGLTPGERYLWGFVWSGTDPKGGLSCAVVRYGTERVER
;
A
#
# COMPACT_ATOMS: atom_id res chain seq x y z
N MET A 1 7.26 7.98 7.93
CA MET A 1 7.55 6.93 6.93
C MET A 1 8.24 7.52 5.70
N ASN A 2 9.30 6.88 5.24
CA ASN A 2 10.10 7.27 4.07
C ASN A 2 10.14 6.12 3.05
N ALA A 3 10.27 6.44 1.76
CA ALA A 3 10.48 5.45 0.71
C ALA A 3 11.86 5.66 0.07
N ASP A 4 12.49 4.58 -0.33
CA ASP A 4 13.68 4.59 -1.17
C ASP A 4 13.28 4.23 -2.61
N PRO A 5 13.31 5.18 -3.57
CA PRO A 5 12.91 4.92 -4.94
C PRO A 5 13.86 3.97 -5.69
N THR A 6 15.07 3.74 -5.18
CA THR A 6 16.04 2.84 -5.82
C THR A 6 15.81 1.37 -5.47
N THR A 7 15.23 1.08 -4.30
CA THR A 7 14.99 -0.28 -3.81
C THR A 7 13.51 -0.62 -3.65
N GLY A 8 12.64 0.38 -3.58
CA GLY A 8 11.22 0.23 -3.27
C GLY A 8 10.96 -0.06 -1.79
N ASN A 9 11.96 0.13 -0.94
CA ASN A 9 11.84 -0.09 0.49
C ASN A 9 11.09 1.07 1.16
N PHE A 10 10.22 0.75 2.10
CA PHE A 10 9.55 1.70 2.98
C PHE A 10 10.05 1.51 4.40
N THR A 11 10.62 2.55 5.00
CA THR A 11 10.99 2.56 6.41
C THR A 11 9.89 3.23 7.22
N LEU A 12 9.29 2.47 8.13
CA LEU A 12 8.26 2.94 9.06
C LEU A 12 8.88 3.76 10.19
N ASP A 13 8.04 4.47 10.96
CA ASP A 13 8.52 5.33 12.04
C ASP A 13 9.20 4.56 13.19
N GLY A 14 8.89 3.26 13.35
CA GLY A 14 9.55 2.35 14.29
C GLY A 14 10.91 1.81 13.81
N GLY A 15 11.31 2.14 12.57
CA GLY A 15 12.56 1.68 11.95
C GLY A 15 12.43 0.38 11.16
N GLU A 16 11.32 -0.33 11.25
CA GLU A 16 11.06 -1.51 10.43
C GLU A 16 11.01 -1.14 8.95
N THR A 17 11.58 -2.01 8.12
CA THR A 17 11.59 -1.84 6.66
C THR A 17 10.66 -2.84 6.02
N LEU A 18 9.85 -2.37 5.08
CA LEU A 18 9.02 -3.19 4.19
C LEU A 18 9.59 -3.10 2.78
N GLY A 19 9.72 -4.23 2.09
CA GLY A 19 10.31 -4.29 0.75
C GLY A 19 10.25 -5.70 0.18
N SER A 20 10.66 -5.87 -1.08
CA SER A 20 10.64 -7.16 -1.77
C SER A 20 11.46 -8.26 -1.08
N HIS A 21 12.41 -7.88 -0.23
CA HIS A 21 13.25 -8.80 0.55
C HIS A 21 12.57 -9.31 1.83
N VAL A 22 11.46 -8.72 2.25
CA VAL A 22 10.77 -9.10 3.49
C VAL A 22 9.90 -10.32 3.23
N THR A 23 10.16 -11.40 3.99
CA THR A 23 9.29 -12.57 3.94
C THR A 23 8.06 -12.40 4.83
N ARG A 24 6.99 -13.16 4.54
CA ARG A 24 5.80 -13.15 5.40
C ARG A 24 6.13 -13.60 6.82
N SER A 25 6.94 -14.65 6.96
CA SER A 25 7.38 -15.15 8.26
C SER A 25 8.20 -14.11 9.02
N ASP A 26 9.15 -13.44 8.37
CA ASP A 26 9.92 -12.36 8.99
C ASP A 26 9.02 -11.21 9.41
N PHE A 27 8.11 -10.77 8.53
CA PHE A 27 7.12 -9.74 8.84
C PHE A 27 6.33 -10.09 10.09
N LEU A 28 5.75 -11.29 10.17
CA LEU A 28 4.94 -11.73 11.31
C LEU A 28 5.75 -11.88 12.61
N SER A 29 7.07 -12.01 12.53
CA SER A 29 7.96 -12.04 13.70
C SER A 29 8.30 -10.64 14.24
N THR A 30 8.04 -9.57 13.47
CA THR A 30 8.28 -8.18 13.91
C THR A 30 7.17 -7.65 14.82
N PRO A 31 7.44 -6.62 15.66
CA PRO A 31 6.40 -5.96 16.45
C PRO A 31 5.22 -5.46 15.60
N ILE A 32 5.48 -4.86 14.44
CA ILE A 32 4.42 -4.39 13.53
C ILE A 32 3.59 -5.54 12.95
N GLY A 33 4.20 -6.69 12.68
CA GLY A 33 3.51 -7.87 12.17
C GLY A 33 2.61 -8.48 13.22
N VAL A 34 3.07 -8.57 14.47
CA VAL A 34 2.27 -9.05 15.61
C VAL A 34 1.06 -8.14 15.87
N MET A 35 1.22 -6.82 15.72
CA MET A 35 0.11 -5.86 15.88
C MET A 35 -0.79 -5.73 14.65
N SER A 36 -0.40 -6.31 13.51
CA SER A 36 -1.16 -6.21 12.26
C SER A 36 -2.49 -6.96 12.37
N LYS A 37 -3.49 -6.53 11.58
CA LYS A 37 -4.76 -7.25 11.47
C LYS A 37 -4.86 -7.92 10.11
N VAL A 38 -5.18 -9.22 10.13
CA VAL A 38 -5.48 -9.99 8.92
C VAL A 38 -6.67 -9.35 8.20
N LEU A 39 -6.48 -9.02 6.92
CA LEU A 39 -7.54 -8.56 6.03
C LEU A 39 -8.08 -9.72 5.19
N VAL A 40 -7.17 -10.47 4.56
CA VAL A 40 -7.48 -11.65 3.75
C VAL A 40 -6.51 -12.77 4.11
N LYS A 41 -7.02 -13.99 4.23
CA LYS A 41 -6.22 -15.22 4.36
C LYS A 41 -6.78 -16.29 3.43
N ASN A 42 -6.20 -16.40 2.24
CA ASN A 42 -6.57 -17.37 1.20
C ASN A 42 -5.30 -17.88 0.52
N GLU A 43 -4.64 -18.86 1.14
CA GLU A 43 -3.32 -19.33 0.74
C GLU A 43 -3.23 -19.63 -0.78
N PRO A 44 -2.17 -19.17 -1.47
CA PRO A 44 -0.99 -18.51 -0.91
C PRO A 44 -1.18 -17.00 -0.62
N TRP A 45 -2.33 -16.42 -0.94
CA TRP A 45 -2.56 -14.98 -0.83
C TRP A 45 -3.01 -14.57 0.58
N CYS A 46 -2.20 -13.75 1.24
CA CYS A 46 -2.52 -13.19 2.55
C CYS A 46 -2.28 -11.69 2.57
N SER A 47 -3.13 -10.93 3.27
CA SER A 47 -2.91 -9.51 3.46
C SER A 47 -3.19 -9.05 4.87
N PHE A 48 -2.45 -8.02 5.29
CA PHE A 48 -2.46 -7.50 6.65
C PHE A 48 -2.51 -5.98 6.62
N SER A 49 -3.39 -5.40 7.44
CA SER A 49 -3.36 -3.97 7.73
C SER A 49 -2.36 -3.68 8.84
N ILE A 50 -1.49 -2.70 8.63
CA ILE A 50 -0.42 -2.35 9.56
C ILE A 50 -0.85 -1.12 10.36
N PRO A 51 -0.88 -1.20 11.70
CA PRO A 51 -1.09 -0.02 12.52
C PRO A 51 0.13 0.90 12.42
N ILE A 52 -0.06 2.08 11.89
CA ILE A 52 0.96 3.12 11.80
C ILE A 52 0.60 4.33 12.66
N SER A 53 1.62 5.06 13.10
CA SER A 53 1.47 6.27 13.92
C SER A 53 0.82 7.39 13.11
N ASP A 54 1.20 7.52 11.84
CA ASP A 54 0.60 8.46 10.90
C ASP A 54 -0.86 8.07 10.59
N LYS A 55 -1.80 8.87 11.11
CA LYS A 55 -3.24 8.68 10.90
C LYS A 55 -3.75 9.28 9.59
N SER A 56 -2.89 9.92 8.80
CA SER A 56 -3.25 10.48 7.50
C SER A 56 -3.28 9.42 6.39
N ILE A 57 -2.83 8.19 6.66
CA ILE A 57 -2.85 7.09 5.70
C ILE A 57 -3.27 5.77 6.36
N SER A 58 -3.83 4.89 5.53
CA SER A 58 -3.94 3.45 5.80
C SER A 58 -2.84 2.72 5.03
N LEU A 59 -2.24 1.71 5.65
CA LEU A 59 -1.16 0.89 5.08
C LEU A 59 -1.54 -0.59 5.18
N SER A 60 -1.36 -1.32 4.08
CA SER A 60 -1.56 -2.77 4.06
C SER A 60 -0.52 -3.46 3.19
N VAL A 61 -0.10 -4.65 3.61
CA VAL A 61 0.86 -5.50 2.89
C VAL A 61 0.16 -6.74 2.36
N PHE A 62 0.56 -7.16 1.17
CA PHE A 62 0.00 -8.30 0.45
C PHE A 62 1.12 -9.27 0.12
N PHE A 63 0.98 -10.50 0.59
CA PHE A 63 1.92 -11.59 0.38
C PHE A 63 1.33 -12.64 -0.56
N ASN A 64 2.20 -13.22 -1.37
CA ASN A 64 1.98 -14.47 -2.09
C ASN A 64 2.93 -15.52 -1.53
N GLY A 65 2.44 -16.37 -0.63
CA GLY A 65 3.25 -17.28 0.16
C GLY A 65 4.17 -16.48 1.08
N GLU A 66 5.48 -16.68 0.90
CA GLU A 66 6.50 -15.96 1.68
C GLU A 66 6.98 -14.67 1.01
N THR A 67 6.52 -14.32 -0.19
CA THR A 67 7.00 -13.14 -0.92
C THR A 67 6.06 -11.95 -0.73
N LEU A 68 6.58 -10.77 -0.38
CA LEU A 68 5.82 -9.52 -0.40
C LEU A 68 5.53 -9.11 -1.85
N ASP A 69 4.26 -9.22 -2.26
CA ASP A 69 3.78 -8.88 -3.61
C ASP A 69 3.51 -7.38 -3.75
N ALA A 70 2.84 -6.79 -2.76
CA ALA A 70 2.45 -5.39 -2.84
C ALA A 70 2.27 -4.71 -1.48
N ILE A 71 2.42 -3.39 -1.50
CA ILE A 71 2.01 -2.47 -0.45
C ILE A 71 0.88 -1.60 -0.99
N HIS A 72 -0.24 -1.58 -0.29
CA HIS A 72 -1.36 -0.68 -0.59
C HIS A 72 -1.35 0.46 0.42
N ILE A 73 -1.47 1.68 -0.11
CA ILE A 73 -1.53 2.92 0.65
C ILE A 73 -2.80 3.66 0.27
N THR A 74 -3.46 4.25 1.25
CA THR A 74 -4.65 5.07 1.01
C THR A 74 -4.60 6.28 1.92
N VAL A 75 -4.57 7.49 1.35
CA VAL A 75 -4.69 8.72 2.11
C VAL A 75 -6.09 8.81 2.71
N LEU A 76 -6.13 9.11 4.00
CA LEU A 76 -7.31 9.23 4.83
C LEU A 76 -7.60 10.71 5.09
N GLY A 77 -8.88 11.00 5.35
CA GLY A 77 -9.33 12.36 5.63
C GLY A 77 -10.84 12.45 5.46
N THR A 78 -11.47 13.33 6.25
CA THR A 78 -12.92 13.55 6.20
C THR A 78 -13.37 14.12 4.85
N ALA A 79 -12.49 14.86 4.16
CA ALA A 79 -12.73 15.41 2.82
C ALA A 79 -13.02 14.32 1.75
N PHE A 80 -12.57 13.08 1.98
CA PHE A 80 -12.75 11.99 1.03
C PHE A 80 -13.92 11.06 1.38
N GLY A 81 -14.66 11.38 2.45
CA GLY A 81 -15.71 10.55 2.99
C GLY A 81 -15.21 9.52 4.01
N THR A 82 -16.02 9.34 5.04
CA THR A 82 -15.72 8.47 6.20
C THR A 82 -16.61 7.23 6.26
N SER A 83 -17.62 7.15 5.40
CA SER A 83 -18.57 6.04 5.35
C SER A 83 -19.17 5.91 3.95
N TRP A 84 -19.85 4.78 3.70
CA TRP A 84 -20.48 4.52 2.41
C TRP A 84 -21.62 5.48 2.07
N ASN A 85 -22.31 6.01 3.08
CA ASN A 85 -23.33 7.04 2.89
C ASN A 85 -22.74 8.41 2.49
N ASP A 86 -21.44 8.61 2.73
CA ASP A 86 -20.73 9.86 2.43
C ASP A 86 -19.80 9.72 1.21
N TRP A 87 -19.90 8.58 0.51
CA TRP A 87 -19.12 8.29 -0.67
C TRP A 87 -19.59 9.09 -1.88
N SER A 88 -18.65 9.51 -2.71
CA SER A 88 -18.91 9.96 -4.07
C SER A 88 -17.70 9.73 -4.97
N GLU A 89 -17.93 9.57 -6.28
CA GLU A 89 -16.85 9.44 -7.25
C GLU A 89 -15.91 10.66 -7.24
N GLU A 90 -16.45 11.86 -7.00
CA GLU A 90 -15.67 13.09 -6.91
C GLU A 90 -14.70 13.05 -5.73
N LYS A 91 -15.15 12.57 -4.57
CA LYS A 91 -14.32 12.41 -3.37
C LYS A 91 -13.23 11.36 -3.56
N GLU A 92 -13.52 10.26 -4.25
CA GLU A 92 -12.51 9.25 -4.56
C GLU A 92 -11.52 9.74 -5.62
N ARG A 93 -11.96 10.53 -6.61
CA ARG A 93 -11.04 11.23 -7.52
C ARG A 93 -10.11 12.19 -6.75
N ALA A 94 -10.63 12.93 -5.79
CA ALA A 94 -9.83 13.78 -4.91
C ALA A 94 -8.85 12.95 -4.06
N ARG A 95 -9.28 11.79 -3.55
CA ARG A 95 -8.42 10.85 -2.83
C ARG A 95 -7.30 10.29 -3.72
N LYS A 96 -7.59 9.96 -4.98
CA LYS A 96 -6.57 9.56 -5.95
C LYS A 96 -5.51 10.65 -6.13
N ILE A 97 -5.91 11.91 -6.28
CA ILE A 97 -4.96 13.04 -6.37
C ILE A 97 -4.11 13.13 -5.11
N ALA A 98 -4.71 12.96 -3.92
CA ALA A 98 -3.96 12.94 -2.67
C ALA A 98 -2.99 11.76 -2.57
N ASN A 99 -3.38 10.57 -3.03
CA ASN A 99 -2.50 9.40 -3.15
C ASN A 99 -1.32 9.67 -4.09
N ASP A 100 -1.57 10.29 -5.24
CA ASP A 100 -0.53 10.65 -6.22
C ASP A 100 0.48 11.63 -5.60
N GLN A 101 -0.01 12.69 -4.96
CA GLN A 101 0.81 13.69 -4.27
C GLN A 101 1.63 13.08 -3.14
N TRP A 102 1.02 12.18 -2.37
CA TRP A 102 1.71 11.48 -1.29
C TRP A 102 2.85 10.62 -1.85
N LEU A 103 2.62 9.84 -2.92
CA LEU A 103 3.67 9.05 -3.57
C LEU A 103 4.82 9.92 -4.08
N ILE A 104 4.49 11.02 -4.77
CA ILE A 104 5.49 11.96 -5.31
C ILE A 104 6.32 12.56 -4.17
N SER A 105 5.71 12.88 -3.03
CA SER A 105 6.42 13.37 -1.83
C SER A 105 7.43 12.36 -1.26
N LYS A 106 7.31 11.08 -1.64
CA LYS A 106 8.23 9.99 -1.29
C LYS A 106 9.21 9.64 -2.41
N GLY A 107 9.26 10.43 -3.49
CA GLY A 107 10.10 10.17 -4.66
C GLY A 107 9.57 9.07 -5.58
N LEU A 108 8.30 8.67 -5.42
CA LEU A 108 7.65 7.66 -6.24
C LEU A 108 6.66 8.32 -7.21
N THR A 109 6.77 7.99 -8.49
CA THR A 109 5.90 8.55 -9.53
C THR A 109 4.82 7.53 -9.90
N PRO A 110 3.53 7.84 -9.69
CA PRO A 110 2.45 6.96 -10.13
C PRO A 110 2.50 6.71 -11.63
N GLY A 111 2.39 5.44 -12.04
CA GLY A 111 2.48 5.03 -13.45
C GLY A 111 3.90 4.71 -13.92
N GLU A 112 4.92 4.93 -13.10
CA GLU A 112 6.32 4.60 -13.44
C GLU A 112 6.71 3.18 -13.05
N ARG A 113 7.62 2.61 -13.85
CA ARG A 113 8.30 1.34 -13.58
C ARG A 113 9.68 1.61 -13.01
N TYR A 114 10.03 0.82 -12.00
CA TYR A 114 11.31 0.83 -11.32
C TYR A 114 11.99 -0.53 -11.51
N LEU A 115 13.30 -0.61 -11.26
CA LEU A 115 14.03 -1.88 -11.36
C LEU A 115 13.48 -2.97 -10.42
N TRP A 116 12.89 -2.55 -9.30
CA TRP A 116 12.31 -3.44 -8.29
C TRP A 116 10.80 -3.69 -8.47
N GLY A 117 10.13 -2.96 -9.37
CA GLY A 117 8.66 -3.07 -9.47
C GLY A 117 7.95 -1.93 -10.18
N PHE A 118 6.72 -1.65 -9.74
CA PHE A 118 5.83 -0.68 -10.36
C PHE A 118 5.00 0.06 -9.32
N VAL A 119 4.78 1.35 -9.55
CA VAL A 119 3.93 2.19 -8.71
C VAL A 119 2.66 2.54 -9.48
N TRP A 120 1.51 2.27 -8.87
CA TRP A 120 0.20 2.59 -9.41
C TRP A 120 -0.60 3.45 -8.44
N SER A 121 -1.50 4.26 -8.98
CA SER A 121 -2.53 4.92 -8.19
C SER A 121 -3.75 5.13 -9.06
N GLY A 122 -4.91 4.69 -8.56
CA GLY A 122 -6.15 4.78 -9.32
C GLY A 122 -7.36 4.43 -8.48
N THR A 123 -8.51 4.56 -9.13
CA THR A 123 -9.82 4.17 -8.59
C THR A 123 -10.18 2.83 -9.19
N ASP A 124 -10.52 1.86 -8.35
CA ASP A 124 -11.12 0.62 -8.83
C ASP A 124 -12.54 0.92 -9.35
N PRO A 125 -12.82 0.78 -10.65
CA PRO A 125 -14.15 1.06 -11.20
C PRO A 125 -15.23 0.07 -10.71
N LYS A 126 -14.85 -1.09 -10.16
CA LYS A 126 -15.80 -2.07 -9.61
C LYS A 126 -16.04 -1.84 -8.11
N GLY A 127 -14.98 -1.55 -7.36
CA GLY A 127 -15.05 -1.30 -5.92
C GLY A 127 -15.36 0.16 -5.54
N GLY A 128 -15.22 1.09 -6.49
CA GLY A 128 -15.45 2.52 -6.27
C GLY A 128 -14.46 3.18 -5.32
N LEU A 129 -13.31 2.56 -5.03
CA LEU A 129 -12.33 3.06 -4.05
C LEU A 129 -11.00 3.41 -4.70
N SER A 130 -10.38 4.49 -4.24
CA SER A 130 -9.08 4.94 -4.71
C SER A 130 -7.95 4.52 -3.78
N CYS A 131 -6.92 3.89 -4.34
CA CYS A 131 -5.72 3.50 -3.61
C CYS A 131 -4.45 3.68 -4.44
N ALA A 132 -3.34 3.85 -3.74
CA ALA A 132 -1.99 3.71 -4.28
C ALA A 132 -1.50 2.28 -4.02
N VAL A 133 -0.79 1.72 -5.00
CA VAL A 133 -0.22 0.37 -4.93
C VAL A 133 1.23 0.43 -5.35
N VAL A 134 2.11 -0.03 -4.48
CA VAL A 134 3.50 -0.35 -4.82
C VAL A 134 3.57 -1.85 -4.99
N ARG A 135 3.84 -2.32 -6.21
CA ARG A 135 3.95 -3.74 -6.53
C ARG A 135 5.40 -4.11 -6.78
N TYR A 136 5.85 -5.19 -6.18
CA TYR A 136 7.18 -5.74 -6.38
C TYR A 136 7.18 -6.77 -7.51
N GLY A 137 8.31 -6.85 -8.21
CA GLY A 137 8.47 -7.72 -9.38
C GLY A 137 8.26 -6.96 -10.69
N THR A 138 9.04 -7.35 -11.70
CA THR A 138 9.15 -6.63 -12.98
C THR A 138 8.06 -7.01 -13.98
N GLU A 139 7.42 -8.16 -13.82
CA GLU A 139 6.39 -8.66 -14.72
C GLU A 139 4.98 -8.32 -14.22
N ARG A 140 4.16 -7.75 -15.10
CA ARG A 140 2.71 -7.75 -14.89
C ARG A 140 2.24 -9.18 -15.08
N VAL A 141 1.73 -9.81 -14.03
CA VAL A 141 0.67 -10.81 -14.25
C VAL A 141 -0.59 -10.00 -14.55
N GLU A 142 -0.84 -9.75 -15.83
CA GLU A 142 -2.16 -9.32 -16.28
C GLU A 142 -3.15 -10.42 -15.91
N ARG A 143 -4.12 -10.08 -15.06
CA ARG A 143 -5.32 -10.89 -14.84
C ARG A 143 -6.49 -10.18 -15.50
#